data_AF-A0A7C7M5D9-F1
#
_entry.id   AF-A0A7C7M5D9-F1
#
_cell.length_a   1.000
_cell.length_b   1.000
_cell.length_c   1.000
_cell.angle_alpha   90.00
_cell.angle_beta   90.00
_cell.angle_gamma   90.00
#
_symmetry.space_group_name_H-M   'P 1'
#
loop_
_entity.id
_entity.type
_entity.pdbx_description
1 polymer ?
#
loop_
_entity_poly.entity_id
_entity_poly.type
_entity_poly.pdbx_seq_one_letter_code
_entity_poly.pdbx_strand_id
1 'polypeptide(L)'
;MGWSTHHPTGLIHYSPQHCYRGYTLSTNTRGSNYADLIDMEGRMCHRWHSDEGIGYAHLLPYGNLLIRTAPPTDAGGAEKIGGSSAAILELDWDGNVVWEYRNPMVHHDYERLPNGNTLVLLFENLSPEITARIKGGAPGDSDPESMFGDTVQEIAPDGSIVYEWKAWEHLDPEEDAICPLEDRVEWTHGNSLKITPEGDLIVSYRRISTVGIVDKATGNFRWKWGRGEISHPHHPTYLGNGNILLFDNGFHRPLGTYSRVVEVNPATSEIVWEYRGQPAISFYSQATSSAERLPNGNTLICEGTPGRIFEVTANREVVWEYINPFFTQGQPQASGAPGEYINSLFRSHRYGPDFSAFKGRDLDPARYANLNRLYARAR
;
A
#
# COMPACT_ATOMS: atom_id res chain seq x y z
N MET A 1 -19.10 3.52 11.28
CA MET A 1 -19.27 2.20 11.93
C MET A 1 -18.03 1.95 12.77
N GLY A 2 -18.17 1.50 14.01
CA GLY A 2 -17.03 1.25 14.90
C GLY A 2 -16.61 -0.22 14.86
N TRP A 3 -15.31 -0.48 14.87
CA TRP A 3 -14.76 -1.83 15.03
C TRP A 3 -14.61 -2.11 16.53
N SER A 4 -15.25 -3.18 17.01
CA SER A 4 -15.16 -3.61 18.41
C SER A 4 -13.91 -4.46 18.60
N THR A 5 -13.25 -4.33 19.75
CA THR A 5 -12.17 -5.26 20.16
C THR A 5 -12.67 -6.69 20.37
N HIS A 6 -13.99 -6.89 20.45
CA HIS A 6 -14.64 -8.20 20.51
C HIS A 6 -15.18 -8.67 19.15
N HIS A 7 -14.93 -7.93 18.07
CA HIS A 7 -15.32 -8.36 16.73
C HIS A 7 -14.59 -9.67 16.37
N PRO A 8 -15.27 -10.64 15.74
CA PRO A 8 -14.59 -11.84 15.25
C PRO A 8 -13.42 -11.50 14.33
N THR A 9 -12.35 -12.28 14.42
CA THR A 9 -11.17 -12.22 13.55
C THR A 9 -10.96 -13.56 12.88
N GLY A 10 -10.08 -13.62 11.89
CA GLY A 10 -9.91 -14.78 11.02
C GLY A 10 -10.91 -14.75 9.85
N LEU A 11 -11.28 -15.93 9.35
CA LEU A 11 -12.23 -16.08 8.26
C LEU A 11 -13.65 -15.71 8.70
N ILE A 12 -14.27 -14.76 8.01
CA ILE A 12 -15.62 -14.24 8.30
C ILE A 12 -16.64 -14.78 7.30
N HIS A 13 -16.29 -14.79 6.01
CA HIS A 13 -17.15 -15.26 4.94
C HIS A 13 -16.34 -16.00 3.88
N TYR A 14 -16.91 -17.06 3.32
CA TYR A 14 -16.28 -17.81 2.23
C TYR A 14 -17.32 -18.52 1.38
N SER A 15 -17.36 -18.16 0.09
CA SER A 15 -18.19 -18.75 -0.96
C SER A 15 -17.30 -19.41 -2.02
N PRO A 16 -16.82 -20.65 -1.82
CA PRO A 16 -15.72 -21.24 -2.60
C PRO A 16 -15.94 -21.30 -4.10
N GLN A 17 -17.20 -21.43 -4.55
CA GLN A 17 -17.56 -21.49 -5.97
C GLN A 17 -17.39 -20.14 -6.70
N HIS A 18 -17.31 -19.05 -5.95
CA HIS A 18 -17.25 -17.69 -6.49
C HIS A 18 -15.93 -16.98 -6.20
N CYS A 19 -15.04 -17.57 -5.40
CA CYS A 19 -13.76 -16.96 -5.02
C CYS A 19 -12.62 -17.37 -5.98
N TYR A 20 -11.63 -16.50 -6.12
CA TYR A 20 -10.34 -16.86 -6.69
C TYR A 20 -9.52 -17.62 -5.65
N ARG A 21 -9.29 -18.91 -5.92
CA ARG A 21 -8.51 -19.79 -5.05
C ARG A 21 -7.06 -19.33 -4.99
N GLY A 22 -6.41 -19.52 -3.85
CA GLY A 22 -4.99 -19.22 -3.70
C GLY A 22 -4.58 -18.99 -2.26
N TYR A 23 -3.50 -18.22 -2.10
CA TYR A 23 -2.93 -17.84 -0.82
C TYR A 23 -2.85 -16.32 -0.71
N THR A 24 -3.23 -15.78 0.45
CA THR A 24 -3.21 -14.33 0.71
C THR A 24 -2.00 -13.97 1.55
N LEU A 25 -1.13 -13.12 1.02
CA LEU A 25 -0.03 -12.49 1.76
C LEU A 25 -0.53 -11.19 2.40
N SER A 26 -0.17 -10.96 3.66
CA SER A 26 -0.47 -9.71 4.35
C SER A 26 0.59 -9.38 5.40
N THR A 27 0.73 -8.08 5.70
CA THR A 27 1.60 -7.55 6.75
C THR A 27 0.86 -6.50 7.56
N ASN A 28 1.10 -6.48 8.88
CA ASN A 28 0.60 -5.39 9.71
C ASN A 28 1.27 -4.07 9.32
N THR A 29 0.48 -2.99 9.25
CA THR A 29 1.02 -1.64 9.06
C THR A 29 1.93 -1.28 10.22
N ARG A 30 3.08 -0.67 9.91
CA ARG A 30 4.07 -0.14 10.88
C ARG A 30 4.96 -1.17 11.57
N GLY A 31 5.22 -2.30 10.90
CA GLY A 31 6.35 -3.15 11.23
C GLY A 31 6.09 -4.10 12.38
N SER A 32 5.14 -5.02 12.21
CA SER A 32 5.33 -6.30 12.90
C SER A 32 6.60 -6.94 12.36
N ASN A 33 7.19 -7.88 13.08
CA ASN A 33 8.34 -8.62 12.56
C ASN A 33 7.91 -9.71 11.57
N TYR A 34 6.66 -9.73 11.09
CA TYR A 34 6.09 -10.89 10.41
C TYR A 34 5.30 -10.53 9.13
N ALA A 35 5.47 -11.35 8.10
CA ALA A 35 4.57 -11.44 6.95
C ALA A 35 3.88 -12.79 6.96
N ASP A 36 2.57 -12.79 6.75
CA ASP A 36 1.72 -13.98 6.87
C ASP A 36 1.15 -14.39 5.52
N LEU A 37 1.30 -15.67 5.18
CA LEU A 37 0.66 -16.30 4.04
C LEU A 37 -0.42 -17.26 4.53
N ILE A 38 -1.68 -16.95 4.22
CA ILE A 38 -2.85 -17.75 4.61
C ILE A 38 -3.52 -18.41 3.41
N ASP A 39 -4.13 -19.57 3.62
CA ASP A 39 -5.02 -20.19 2.62
C ASP A 39 -6.44 -19.58 2.64
N MET A 40 -7.31 -20.13 1.79
CA MET A 40 -8.70 -19.69 1.63
C MET A 40 -9.55 -19.89 2.90
N GLU A 41 -9.16 -20.82 3.77
CA GLU A 41 -9.83 -21.07 5.05
C GLU A 41 -9.26 -20.18 6.18
N GLY A 42 -8.36 -19.25 5.85
CA GLY A 42 -7.75 -18.33 6.82
C GLY A 42 -6.69 -19.01 7.70
N ARG A 43 -6.20 -20.19 7.31
CA ARG A 43 -5.14 -20.91 8.03
C ARG A 43 -3.79 -20.44 7.52
N MET A 44 -2.86 -20.21 8.43
CA MET A 44 -1.48 -19.88 8.14
C MET A 44 -0.76 -21.07 7.53
N CYS A 45 -0.17 -20.85 6.35
CA CYS A 45 0.60 -21.80 5.56
C CYS A 45 2.08 -21.49 5.59
N HIS A 46 2.45 -20.21 5.72
CA HIS A 46 3.82 -19.78 5.90
C HIS A 46 3.88 -18.44 6.63
N ARG A 47 5.01 -18.17 7.28
CA ARG A 47 5.28 -16.93 8.00
C ARG A 47 6.77 -16.60 7.90
N TRP A 48 7.08 -15.43 7.36
CA TRP A 48 8.44 -14.88 7.37
C TRP A 48 8.65 -14.04 8.62
N HIS A 49 9.91 -13.94 9.06
CA HIS A 49 10.33 -13.09 10.17
C HIS A 49 11.52 -12.21 9.78
N SER A 50 11.55 -10.97 10.26
CA SER A 50 12.73 -10.09 10.19
C SER A 50 12.87 -9.28 11.48
N ASP A 51 14.07 -9.28 12.06
CA ASP A 51 14.40 -8.44 13.23
C ASP A 51 14.40 -6.94 12.90
N GLU A 52 14.56 -6.59 11.62
CA GLU A 52 14.46 -5.20 11.15
C GLU A 52 13.00 -4.75 10.93
N GLY A 53 12.02 -5.63 11.21
CA GLY A 53 10.59 -5.39 10.99
C GLY A 53 10.16 -5.60 9.54
N ILE A 54 8.85 -5.78 9.33
CA ILE A 54 8.21 -5.96 8.02
C ILE A 54 6.98 -5.05 7.95
N GLY A 55 7.12 -3.90 7.28
CA GLY A 55 6.04 -2.93 7.11
C GLY A 55 5.18 -3.14 5.85
N TYR A 56 5.77 -3.73 4.82
CA TYR A 56 5.12 -4.13 3.58
C TYR A 56 5.92 -5.28 2.97
N ALA A 57 5.24 -6.22 2.29
CA ALA A 57 5.86 -7.36 1.65
C ALA A 57 5.19 -7.70 0.31
N HIS A 58 5.99 -8.18 -0.63
CA HIS A 58 5.55 -8.68 -1.92
C HIS A 58 6.34 -9.96 -2.28
N LEU A 59 5.63 -11.03 -2.63
CA LEU A 59 6.26 -12.31 -3.01
C LEU A 59 6.65 -12.31 -4.49
N LEU A 60 7.92 -12.50 -4.76
CA LEU A 60 8.47 -12.52 -6.11
C LEU A 60 8.22 -13.88 -6.78
N PRO A 61 8.11 -13.94 -8.12
CA PRO A 61 7.78 -15.18 -8.85
C PRO A 61 8.75 -16.35 -8.60
N TYR A 62 9.98 -16.08 -8.18
CA TYR A 62 10.99 -17.09 -7.89
C TYR A 62 11.07 -17.51 -6.41
N GLY A 63 10.15 -17.02 -5.56
CA GLY A 63 9.96 -17.53 -4.20
C GLY A 63 10.57 -16.68 -3.08
N ASN A 64 11.23 -15.57 -3.41
CA ASN A 64 11.76 -14.64 -2.41
C ASN A 64 10.72 -13.58 -2.04
N LEU A 65 10.78 -13.09 -0.81
CA LEU A 65 9.92 -12.02 -0.30
C LEU A 65 10.68 -10.70 -0.31
N LEU A 66 10.21 -9.73 -1.09
CA LEU A 66 10.74 -8.37 -1.04
C LEU A 66 9.96 -7.59 0.02
N ILE A 67 10.66 -6.93 0.95
CA ILE A 67 10.06 -6.25 2.10
C ILE A 67 10.58 -4.84 2.30
N ARG A 68 9.77 -3.99 2.94
CA ARG A 68 10.19 -2.74 3.60
C ARG A 68 10.34 -2.96 5.10
N THR A 69 11.44 -2.46 5.68
CA THR A 69 11.73 -2.60 7.11
C THR A 69 10.95 -1.61 7.97
N ALA A 70 11.15 -1.64 9.30
CA ALA A 70 10.75 -0.56 10.19
C ALA A 70 11.43 0.78 9.82
N PRO A 71 10.86 1.92 10.25
CA PRO A 71 11.49 3.24 10.07
C PRO A 71 12.92 3.31 10.61
N PRO A 72 13.78 4.18 10.05
CA PRO A 72 15.10 4.44 10.61
C PRO A 72 14.97 5.15 11.97
N THR A 73 16.05 5.14 12.76
CA THR A 73 16.07 5.85 14.06
C THR A 73 16.21 7.36 13.91
N ASP A 74 16.87 7.81 12.84
CA ASP A 74 17.09 9.22 12.53
C ASP A 74 17.14 9.39 11.00
N ALA A 75 16.24 10.21 10.47
CA ALA A 75 16.21 10.61 9.07
C ALA A 75 15.80 12.08 8.94
N GLY A 76 16.24 12.92 9.89
CA GLY A 76 16.00 14.37 9.84
C GLY A 76 14.51 14.76 9.86
N GLY A 77 13.66 13.94 10.48
CA GLY A 77 12.22 14.14 10.56
C GLY A 77 11.42 13.18 9.68
N ALA A 78 12.02 12.65 8.61
CA ALA A 78 11.34 11.68 7.74
C ALA A 78 10.96 10.40 8.49
N GLU A 79 11.68 10.02 9.56
CA GLU A 79 11.38 8.85 10.38
C GLU A 79 10.01 8.92 11.09
N LYS A 80 9.44 10.12 11.22
CA LYS A 80 8.14 10.37 11.86
C LYS A 80 6.98 10.33 10.88
N ILE A 81 7.26 10.33 9.58
CA ILE A 81 6.24 10.33 8.53
C ILE A 81 5.68 8.91 8.37
N GLY A 82 4.39 8.82 8.01
CA GLY A 82 3.78 7.54 7.67
C GLY A 82 4.55 6.86 6.55
N GLY A 83 4.74 5.54 6.64
CA GLY A 83 5.35 4.76 5.57
C GLY A 83 6.88 4.89 5.46
N SER A 84 7.61 5.46 6.41
CA SER A 84 9.08 5.45 6.40
C SER A 84 9.66 4.05 6.61
N SER A 85 10.84 3.77 6.04
CA SER A 85 11.63 2.56 6.26
C SER A 85 13.12 2.85 6.14
N ALA A 86 13.92 2.10 6.91
CA ALA A 86 15.38 2.19 6.83
C ALA A 86 15.97 1.48 5.60
N ALA A 87 15.27 0.45 5.10
CA ALA A 87 15.77 -0.38 4.01
C ALA A 87 14.65 -1.12 3.25
N ILE A 88 15.04 -1.67 2.09
CA ILE A 88 14.35 -2.74 1.40
C ILE A 88 15.23 -3.99 1.51
N LEU A 89 14.65 -5.11 1.92
CA LEU A 89 15.34 -6.40 2.00
C LEU A 89 14.65 -7.40 1.09
N GLU A 90 15.43 -8.26 0.44
CA GLU A 90 14.93 -9.47 -0.20
C GLU A 90 15.28 -10.66 0.70
N LEU A 91 14.25 -11.35 1.17
CA LEU A 91 14.35 -12.54 1.99
C LEU A 91 14.14 -13.79 1.13
N ASP A 92 14.91 -14.83 1.36
CA ASP A 92 14.56 -16.15 0.85
C ASP A 92 13.33 -16.72 1.57
N TRP A 93 12.92 -17.94 1.18
CA TRP A 93 11.76 -18.60 1.78
C TRP A 93 11.88 -18.82 3.29
N ASP A 94 13.09 -19.03 3.79
CA ASP A 94 13.37 -19.33 5.19
C ASP A 94 13.61 -18.06 6.02
N GLY A 95 13.60 -16.89 5.38
CA GLY A 95 13.75 -15.58 6.02
C GLY A 95 15.19 -15.05 6.06
N ASN A 96 16.13 -15.66 5.34
CA ASN A 96 17.49 -15.14 5.25
C ASN A 96 17.55 -13.99 4.25
N VAL A 97 18.27 -12.92 4.60
CA VAL A 97 18.53 -11.80 3.67
C VAL A 97 19.46 -12.25 2.56
N VAL A 98 19.02 -12.13 1.31
CA VAL A 98 19.80 -12.46 0.11
C VAL A 98 20.15 -11.23 -0.74
N TRP A 99 19.47 -10.11 -0.51
CA TRP A 99 19.79 -8.80 -1.08
C TRP A 99 19.24 -7.69 -0.17
N GLU A 100 19.89 -6.53 -0.18
CA GLU A 100 19.45 -5.36 0.58
C GLU A 100 19.77 -4.05 -0.15
N TYR A 101 18.91 -3.06 0.06
CA TYR A 101 19.17 -1.66 -0.26
C TYR A 101 18.82 -0.81 0.96
N ARG A 102 19.84 -0.17 1.54
CA ARG A 102 19.73 0.61 2.77
C ARG A 102 19.76 2.09 2.44
N ASN A 103 18.65 2.78 2.68
CA ASN A 103 18.53 4.21 2.51
C ASN A 103 17.42 4.72 3.45
N PRO A 104 17.74 5.61 4.42
CA PRO A 104 16.78 6.06 5.42
C PRO A 104 15.62 6.89 4.85
N MET A 105 15.69 7.28 3.58
CA MET A 105 14.64 8.02 2.89
C MET A 105 13.61 7.13 2.20
N VAL A 106 13.76 5.79 2.22
CA VAL A 106 12.78 4.87 1.63
C VAL A 106 11.41 5.04 2.28
N HIS A 107 10.37 5.23 1.46
CA HIS A 107 8.99 5.23 1.93
C HIS A 107 8.01 4.49 1.03
N HIS A 108 6.97 3.99 1.67
CA HIS A 108 5.76 3.38 1.12
C HIS A 108 5.93 2.20 0.16
N ASP A 109 6.56 2.36 -1.00
CA ASP A 109 6.47 1.41 -2.11
C ASP A 109 7.79 1.17 -2.84
N TYR A 110 7.83 0.04 -3.55
CA TYR A 110 8.92 -0.42 -4.39
C TYR A 110 8.37 -1.36 -5.46
N GLU A 111 9.15 -1.58 -6.52
CA GLU A 111 8.79 -2.51 -7.60
C GLU A 111 10.06 -3.19 -8.14
N ARG A 112 10.16 -4.52 -8.03
CA ARG A 112 11.22 -5.28 -8.69
C ARG A 112 10.89 -5.40 -10.18
N LEU A 113 11.79 -4.93 -11.03
CA LEU A 113 11.64 -4.93 -12.47
C LEU A 113 12.13 -6.24 -13.11
N PRO A 114 11.64 -6.60 -14.31
CA PRO A 114 12.09 -7.81 -15.02
C PRO A 114 13.58 -7.86 -15.35
N ASN A 115 14.25 -6.71 -15.46
CA ASN A 115 15.69 -6.61 -15.67
C ASN A 115 16.51 -6.89 -14.39
N GLY A 116 15.86 -7.12 -13.25
CA GLY A 116 16.49 -7.33 -11.95
C GLY A 116 16.72 -6.05 -11.15
N ASN A 117 16.50 -4.87 -11.71
CA ASN A 117 16.58 -3.61 -10.96
C ASN A 117 15.36 -3.43 -10.06
N THR A 118 15.44 -2.54 -9.08
CA THR A 118 14.32 -2.20 -8.18
C THR A 118 14.02 -0.72 -8.27
N LEU A 119 12.78 -0.37 -8.59
CA LEU A 119 12.27 0.97 -8.38
C LEU A 119 11.98 1.18 -6.91
N VAL A 120 12.41 2.32 -6.37
CA VAL A 120 12.23 2.70 -4.96
C VAL A 120 11.66 4.11 -4.88
N LEU A 121 10.73 4.31 -3.96
CA LEU A 121 10.17 5.62 -3.64
C LEU A 121 10.88 6.19 -2.41
N LEU A 122 11.37 7.42 -2.53
CA LEU A 122 12.22 8.09 -1.56
C LEU A 122 11.69 9.48 -1.22
N PHE A 123 11.80 9.86 0.06
CA PHE A 123 11.58 11.22 0.50
C PHE A 123 12.74 12.08 -0.03
N GLU A 124 12.45 13.33 -0.37
CA GLU A 124 13.46 14.32 -0.75
C GLU A 124 13.20 15.62 0.02
N ASN A 125 14.22 16.24 0.60
CA ASN A 125 14.06 17.57 1.19
C ASN A 125 13.95 18.61 0.07
N LEU A 126 12.83 19.33 0.03
CA LEU A 126 12.64 20.43 -0.91
C LEU A 126 13.34 21.68 -0.43
N SER A 127 13.86 22.47 -1.37
CA SER A 127 14.48 23.74 -1.04
C SER A 127 13.46 24.73 -0.46
N PRO A 128 13.90 25.72 0.33
CA PRO A 128 13.01 26.78 0.82
C PRO A 128 12.27 27.52 -0.30
N GLU A 129 12.90 27.69 -1.46
CA GLU A 129 12.32 28.39 -2.60
C GLU A 129 11.14 27.62 -3.21
N ILE A 130 11.25 26.29 -3.35
CA ILE A 130 10.13 25.45 -3.79
C ILE A 130 9.07 25.38 -2.70
N THR A 131 9.49 25.19 -1.45
CA THR A 131 8.60 25.10 -0.28
C THR A 131 7.68 26.33 -0.17
N ALA A 132 8.22 27.53 -0.33
CA ALA A 132 7.46 28.78 -0.24
C ALA A 132 6.39 28.94 -1.35
N ARG A 133 6.52 28.22 -2.47
CA ARG A 133 5.55 28.27 -3.58
C ARG A 133 4.36 27.34 -3.37
N ILE A 134 4.53 26.27 -2.59
CA ILE A 134 3.52 25.21 -2.43
C ILE A 134 2.29 25.73 -1.70
N LYS A 135 1.13 25.64 -2.34
CA LYS A 135 -0.17 26.09 -1.81
C LYS A 135 -0.94 24.96 -1.10
N GLY A 136 -1.96 25.36 -0.35
CA GLY A 136 -2.83 24.44 0.39
C GLY A 136 -2.27 24.03 1.75
N GLY A 137 -2.81 22.95 2.31
CA GLY A 137 -2.49 22.53 3.67
C GLY A 137 -3.20 23.39 4.72
N ALA A 138 -3.37 22.82 5.91
CA ALA A 138 -3.91 23.51 7.06
C ALA A 138 -2.91 24.57 7.54
N PRO A 139 -3.38 25.78 7.91
CA PRO A 139 -2.52 26.80 8.49
C PRO A 139 -1.95 26.30 9.81
N GLY A 140 -0.63 26.22 9.91
CA GLY A 140 0.09 26.02 11.16
C GLY A 140 0.48 27.34 11.82
N ASP A 141 1.13 27.26 13.00
CA ASP A 141 1.67 28.45 13.70
C ASP A 141 2.77 29.17 12.87
N SER A 142 3.48 28.41 12.03
CA SER A 142 4.43 28.90 11.04
C SER A 142 4.53 27.93 9.87
N ASP A 143 4.72 28.42 8.65
CA ASP A 143 5.08 27.58 7.51
C ASP A 143 6.47 26.96 7.73
N PRO A 144 6.67 25.69 7.39
CA PRO A 144 7.98 25.05 7.53
C PRO A 144 8.98 25.64 6.52
N GLU A 145 10.25 25.75 6.93
CA GLU A 145 11.33 26.20 6.05
C GLU A 145 11.59 25.22 4.89
N SER A 146 11.31 23.94 5.11
CA SER A 146 11.45 22.86 4.13
C SER A 146 10.34 21.82 4.32
N MET A 147 9.84 21.29 3.20
CA MET A 147 8.94 20.14 3.17
C MET A 147 9.65 18.93 2.57
N PHE A 148 9.15 17.73 2.88
CA PHE A 148 9.49 16.54 2.10
C PHE A 148 8.68 16.48 0.80
N GLY A 149 9.36 16.23 -0.31
CA GLY A 149 8.80 15.79 -1.58
C GLY A 149 9.15 14.34 -1.85
N ASP A 150 8.95 13.92 -3.09
CA ASP A 150 8.98 12.52 -3.49
C ASP A 150 9.87 12.33 -4.72
N THR A 151 10.79 11.36 -4.63
CA THR A 151 11.70 10.96 -5.70
C THR A 151 11.56 9.46 -5.97
N VAL A 152 11.58 9.09 -7.24
CA VAL A 152 11.67 7.70 -7.69
C VAL A 152 13.08 7.44 -8.20
N GLN A 153 13.72 6.39 -7.72
CA GLN A 153 15.00 5.91 -8.25
C GLN A 153 14.89 4.47 -8.75
N GLU A 154 15.61 4.14 -9.82
CA GLU A 154 15.87 2.75 -10.22
C GLU A 154 17.25 2.33 -9.74
N ILE A 155 17.30 1.28 -8.93
CA ILE A 155 18.51 0.77 -8.30
C ILE A 155 18.86 -0.57 -8.94
N ALA A 156 20.08 -0.67 -9.47
CA ALA A 156 20.62 -1.92 -9.98
C ALA A 156 20.94 -2.91 -8.84
N PRO A 157 21.10 -4.22 -9.11
CA PRO A 157 21.40 -5.20 -8.06
C PRO A 157 22.67 -4.90 -7.24
N ASP A 158 23.64 -4.18 -7.80
CA ASP A 158 24.86 -3.75 -7.12
C ASP A 158 24.71 -2.49 -6.25
N GLY A 159 23.50 -1.90 -6.22
CA GLY A 159 23.18 -0.70 -5.46
C GLY A 159 23.38 0.61 -6.23
N SER A 160 23.86 0.57 -7.48
CA SER A 160 24.01 1.78 -8.29
C SER A 160 22.66 2.35 -8.76
N ILE A 161 22.54 3.68 -8.77
CA ILE A 161 21.36 4.39 -9.29
C ILE A 161 21.51 4.50 -10.80
N VAL A 162 20.54 4.00 -11.56
CA VAL A 162 20.54 4.03 -13.04
C VAL A 162 19.47 4.93 -13.64
N TYR A 163 18.52 5.38 -12.82
CA TYR A 163 17.49 6.34 -13.18
C TYR A 163 17.03 7.09 -11.93
N GLU A 164 16.72 8.37 -12.10
CA GLU A 164 16.13 9.22 -11.07
C GLU A 164 15.04 10.10 -11.69
N TRP A 165 13.95 10.27 -10.96
CA TRP A 165 12.85 11.16 -11.33
C TRP A 165 12.30 11.84 -10.08
N LYS A 166 12.20 13.16 -10.14
CA LYS A 166 11.82 14.00 -9.00
C LYS A 166 10.44 14.60 -9.23
N ALA A 167 9.47 14.26 -8.38
CA ALA A 167 8.09 14.69 -8.60
C ALA A 167 7.95 16.22 -8.66
N TRP A 168 8.72 16.95 -7.85
CA TRP A 168 8.65 18.41 -7.77
C TRP A 168 9.08 19.13 -9.05
N GLU A 169 9.82 18.47 -9.96
CA GLU A 169 10.19 19.03 -11.27
C GLU A 169 9.01 18.98 -12.27
N HIS A 170 8.00 18.16 -11.99
CA HIS A 170 6.89 17.88 -12.90
C HIS A 170 5.50 18.19 -12.32
N LEU A 171 5.44 18.63 -11.06
CA LEU A 171 4.23 19.10 -10.39
C LEU A 171 4.24 20.62 -10.29
N ASP A 172 3.04 21.20 -10.29
CA ASP A 172 2.85 22.64 -10.13
C ASP A 172 2.55 22.97 -8.66
N PRO A 173 3.40 23.76 -7.96
CA PRO A 173 3.21 24.08 -6.54
C PRO A 173 1.87 24.76 -6.20
N GLU A 174 1.21 25.41 -7.15
CA GLU A 174 -0.05 26.10 -6.95
C GLU A 174 -1.25 25.23 -7.33
N GLU A 175 -1.20 24.55 -8.48
CA GLU A 175 -2.30 23.72 -8.96
C GLU A 175 -2.37 22.36 -8.24
N ASP A 176 -1.21 21.75 -7.96
CA ASP A 176 -1.07 20.53 -7.17
C ASP A 176 -1.01 20.88 -5.66
N ALA A 177 -1.92 21.74 -5.22
CA ALA A 177 -1.99 22.21 -3.84
C ALA A 177 -2.42 21.09 -2.87
N ILE A 178 -1.81 21.12 -1.68
CA ILE A 178 -2.07 20.21 -0.56
C ILE A 178 -3.53 20.33 -0.10
N CYS A 179 -4.17 19.23 0.24
CA CYS A 179 -5.47 19.22 0.90
C CYS A 179 -5.49 20.20 2.09
N PRO A 180 -6.46 21.11 2.21
CA PRO A 180 -6.47 22.16 3.24
C PRO A 180 -6.64 21.66 4.68
N LEU A 181 -6.82 20.34 4.87
CA LEU A 181 -6.94 19.70 6.18
C LEU A 181 -5.71 18.84 6.53
N GLU A 182 -4.72 18.76 5.65
CA GLU A 182 -3.44 18.08 5.90
C GLU A 182 -2.40 19.08 6.40
N ASP A 183 -1.42 18.63 7.19
CA ASP A 183 -0.30 19.49 7.58
C ASP A 183 0.61 19.82 6.37
N ARG A 184 1.67 20.60 6.61
CA ARG A 184 2.63 21.04 5.59
C ARG A 184 4.01 20.38 5.75
N VAL A 185 4.12 19.24 6.44
CA VAL A 185 5.41 18.52 6.63
C VAL A 185 5.94 17.94 5.32
N GLU A 186 5.04 17.51 4.43
CA GLU A 186 5.35 16.92 3.13
C GLU A 186 4.34 17.42 2.09
N TRP A 187 4.80 17.58 0.85
CA TRP A 187 3.97 18.11 -0.23
C TRP A 187 3.00 17.05 -0.74
N THR A 188 3.49 15.94 -1.30
CA THR A 188 2.58 15.10 -2.10
C THR A 188 2.21 13.80 -1.39
N HIS A 189 3.07 13.31 -0.49
CA HIS A 189 2.93 12.03 0.20
C HIS A 189 2.72 10.90 -0.82
N GLY A 190 3.77 10.65 -1.60
CA GLY A 190 3.86 9.53 -2.51
C GLY A 190 3.68 8.23 -1.76
N ASN A 191 2.68 7.45 -2.17
CA ASN A 191 2.29 6.24 -1.44
C ASN A 191 2.16 4.99 -2.31
N SER A 192 2.39 5.14 -3.62
CA SER A 192 2.37 4.02 -4.55
C SER A 192 3.29 4.26 -5.73
N LEU A 193 3.95 3.19 -6.14
CA LEU A 193 4.82 3.11 -7.29
C LEU A 193 4.60 1.77 -7.99
N LYS A 194 4.08 1.82 -9.21
CA LYS A 194 3.87 0.67 -10.09
C LYS A 194 4.33 1.04 -11.50
N ILE A 195 4.30 0.08 -12.42
CA ILE A 195 4.66 0.31 -13.82
C ILE A 195 3.53 -0.09 -14.76
N THR A 196 3.47 0.56 -15.92
CA THR A 196 2.70 0.05 -17.07
C THR A 196 3.47 -1.10 -17.75
N PRO A 197 2.83 -1.87 -18.66
CA PRO A 197 3.54 -2.85 -19.48
C PRO A 197 4.67 -2.27 -20.33
N GLU A 198 4.60 -0.97 -20.65
CA GLU A 198 5.64 -0.24 -21.41
C GLU A 198 6.81 0.23 -20.52
N GLY A 199 6.69 0.12 -19.20
CA GLY A 199 7.72 0.56 -18.24
C GLY A 199 7.55 2.01 -17.77
N ASP A 200 6.45 2.67 -18.11
CA ASP A 200 6.10 3.99 -17.58
C ASP A 200 5.69 3.90 -16.11
N LEU A 201 5.93 4.96 -15.33
CA LEU A 201 5.64 4.96 -13.90
C LEU A 201 4.15 5.22 -13.67
N ILE A 202 3.57 4.52 -12.71
CA ILE A 202 2.25 4.82 -12.14
C ILE A 202 2.49 5.27 -10.70
N VAL A 203 2.10 6.51 -10.42
CA VAL A 203 2.31 7.19 -9.14
C VAL A 203 1.00 7.57 -8.48
N SER A 204 1.02 7.66 -7.16
CA SER A 204 -0.11 8.11 -6.34
C SER A 204 0.38 9.06 -5.25
N TYR A 205 -0.29 10.20 -5.15
CA TYR A 205 0.00 11.27 -4.22
C TYR A 205 -1.19 11.52 -3.32
N ARG A 206 -1.06 11.10 -2.06
CA ARG A 206 -2.15 11.10 -1.10
C ARG A 206 -2.64 12.52 -0.81
N ARG A 207 -1.73 13.45 -0.52
CA ARG A 207 -2.10 14.78 0.02
C ARG A 207 -2.69 15.73 -1.01
N ILE A 208 -2.38 15.51 -2.28
CA ILE A 208 -2.93 16.32 -3.40
C ILE A 208 -4.07 15.60 -4.12
N SER A 209 -4.41 14.37 -3.70
CA SER A 209 -5.46 13.53 -4.27
C SER A 209 -5.29 13.26 -5.77
N THR A 210 -4.07 12.92 -6.17
CA THR A 210 -3.69 12.75 -7.58
C THR A 210 -3.06 11.39 -7.81
N VAL A 211 -3.45 10.75 -8.92
CA VAL A 211 -2.75 9.62 -9.51
C VAL A 211 -2.31 10.00 -10.93
N GLY A 212 -1.27 9.36 -11.44
CA GLY A 212 -0.79 9.67 -12.78
C GLY A 212 0.02 8.55 -13.42
N ILE A 213 0.10 8.62 -14.74
CA ILE A 213 1.06 7.84 -15.53
C ILE A 213 2.12 8.82 -16.04
N VAL A 214 3.37 8.56 -15.66
CA VAL A 214 4.53 9.35 -16.06
C VAL A 214 5.28 8.59 -17.15
N ASP A 215 5.43 9.24 -18.29
CA ASP A 215 6.30 8.76 -19.37
C ASP A 215 7.74 8.75 -18.86
N LYS A 216 8.34 7.57 -18.71
CA LYS A 216 9.64 7.42 -18.04
C LYS A 216 10.78 8.04 -18.86
N ALA A 217 10.63 8.15 -20.18
CA ALA A 217 11.66 8.71 -21.03
C ALA A 217 11.75 10.24 -20.93
N THR A 218 10.62 10.90 -20.74
CA THR A 218 10.50 12.37 -20.70
C THR A 218 10.30 12.95 -19.31
N GLY A 219 9.88 12.12 -18.35
CA GLY A 219 9.49 12.54 -17.00
C GLY A 219 8.11 13.22 -16.92
N ASN A 220 7.42 13.41 -18.05
CA ASN A 220 6.15 14.13 -18.07
C ASN A 220 4.95 13.22 -17.76
N PHE A 221 3.94 13.78 -17.10
CA PHE A 221 2.64 13.12 -16.98
C PHE A 221 1.96 13.01 -18.35
N ARG A 222 1.81 11.79 -18.87
CA ARG A 222 0.94 11.52 -20.03
C ARG A 222 -0.53 11.45 -19.64
N TRP A 223 -0.79 11.20 -18.36
CA TRP A 223 -2.12 11.25 -17.74
C TRP A 223 -1.97 11.64 -16.27
N LYS A 224 -2.75 12.63 -15.81
CA LYS A 224 -2.82 13.09 -14.41
C LYS A 224 -4.29 13.30 -14.04
N TRP A 225 -4.76 12.64 -12.99
CA TRP A 225 -6.18 12.58 -12.64
C TRP A 225 -6.41 12.47 -11.13
N GLY A 226 -7.61 12.84 -10.67
CA GLY A 226 -8.09 12.53 -9.33
C GLY A 226 -8.58 13.73 -8.54
N ARG A 227 -7.99 14.91 -8.73
CA ARG A 227 -8.41 16.12 -7.99
C ARG A 227 -9.88 16.43 -8.28
N GLY A 228 -10.69 16.48 -7.21
CA GLY A 228 -12.15 16.67 -7.29
C GLY A 228 -12.96 15.38 -7.49
N GLU A 229 -12.32 14.29 -7.91
CA GLU A 229 -12.94 12.98 -8.15
C GLU A 229 -12.70 12.02 -6.99
N ILE A 230 -11.45 11.87 -6.56
CA ILE A 230 -11.02 10.97 -5.47
C ILE A 230 -10.45 11.78 -4.31
N SER A 231 -10.24 11.14 -3.16
CA SER A 231 -9.63 11.81 -2.01
C SER A 231 -8.65 10.89 -1.30
N HIS A 232 -7.37 11.30 -1.28
CA HIS A 232 -6.27 10.58 -0.65
C HIS A 232 -6.09 9.13 -1.12
N PRO A 233 -5.98 8.89 -2.44
CA PRO A 233 -5.99 7.56 -3.03
C PRO A 233 -4.74 6.74 -2.71
N HIS A 234 -4.84 5.43 -2.88
CA HIS A 234 -3.75 4.47 -2.72
C HIS A 234 -3.80 3.40 -3.83
N HIS A 235 -2.64 2.82 -4.13
CA HIS A 235 -2.46 1.62 -4.95
C HIS A 235 -3.12 1.64 -6.34
N PRO A 236 -2.89 2.65 -7.19
CA PRO A 236 -3.21 2.54 -8.61
C PRO A 236 -2.41 1.43 -9.29
N THR A 237 -3.11 0.55 -10.00
CA THR A 237 -2.54 -0.56 -10.76
C THR A 237 -3.05 -0.56 -12.19
N TYR A 238 -2.18 -0.87 -13.15
CA TYR A 238 -2.55 -1.00 -14.55
C TYR A 238 -3.23 -2.34 -14.80
N LEU A 239 -4.41 -2.31 -15.40
CA LEU A 239 -5.14 -3.52 -15.79
C LEU A 239 -4.84 -3.89 -17.24
N GLY A 240 -4.97 -5.17 -17.59
CA GLY A 240 -4.73 -5.66 -18.94
C GLY A 240 -5.68 -5.10 -20.02
N ASN A 241 -6.77 -4.44 -19.61
CA ASN A 241 -7.69 -3.71 -20.51
C ASN A 241 -7.29 -2.24 -20.73
N GLY A 242 -6.19 -1.78 -20.14
CA GLY A 242 -5.71 -0.39 -20.23
C GLY A 242 -6.24 0.55 -19.16
N ASN A 243 -7.15 0.09 -18.29
CA ASN A 243 -7.70 0.91 -17.21
C ASN A 243 -6.79 0.90 -15.97
N ILE A 244 -7.04 1.84 -15.06
CA ILE A 244 -6.37 1.92 -13.76
C ILE A 244 -7.36 1.55 -12.65
N LEU A 245 -7.03 0.56 -11.84
CA LEU A 245 -7.76 0.22 -10.61
C LEU A 245 -7.04 0.84 -9.41
N LEU A 246 -7.78 1.50 -8.52
CA LEU A 246 -7.21 2.12 -7.32
C LEU A 246 -8.18 2.10 -6.13
N PHE A 247 -7.61 2.26 -4.94
CA PHE A 247 -8.35 2.44 -3.70
C PHE A 247 -8.49 3.94 -3.41
N ASP A 248 -9.72 4.45 -3.39
CA ASP A 248 -10.02 5.83 -3.03
C ASP A 248 -10.46 5.87 -1.56
N ASN A 249 -9.51 6.22 -0.69
CA ASN A 249 -9.70 6.18 0.76
C ASN A 249 -10.82 7.12 1.23
N GLY A 250 -11.03 8.23 0.54
CA GLY A 250 -12.05 9.21 0.91
C GLY A 250 -11.67 10.03 2.14
N PHE A 251 -10.40 10.06 2.54
CA PHE A 251 -9.97 10.92 3.65
C PHE A 251 -10.23 12.38 3.28
N HIS A 252 -10.79 13.16 4.20
CA HIS A 252 -11.21 14.54 3.97
C HIS A 252 -12.18 14.75 2.80
N ARG A 253 -12.86 13.69 2.33
CA ARG A 253 -13.88 13.82 1.29
C ARG A 253 -15.01 14.74 1.78
N PRO A 254 -15.45 15.71 0.96
CA PRO A 254 -16.61 16.51 1.29
C PRO A 254 -17.88 15.66 1.44
N LEU A 255 -18.74 16.02 2.40
CA LEU A 255 -20.10 15.51 2.56
C LEU A 255 -20.23 14.01 2.87
N GLY A 256 -19.14 13.31 3.23
CA GLY A 256 -19.25 11.94 3.74
C GLY A 256 -17.91 11.23 3.95
N THR A 257 -17.91 10.30 4.90
CA THR A 257 -16.74 9.49 5.27
C THR A 257 -16.94 8.06 4.79
N TYR A 258 -16.36 7.73 3.64
CA TYR A 258 -16.39 6.39 3.06
C TYR A 258 -15.26 6.23 2.06
N SER A 259 -14.80 4.99 1.93
CA SER A 259 -13.89 4.58 0.88
C SER A 259 -14.67 3.97 -0.28
N ARG A 260 -14.03 3.91 -1.44
CA ARG A 260 -14.49 3.16 -2.61
C ARG A 260 -13.30 2.60 -3.36
N VAL A 261 -13.53 1.57 -4.16
CA VAL A 261 -12.55 1.11 -5.15
C VAL A 261 -13.09 1.53 -6.51
N VAL A 262 -12.26 2.16 -7.34
CA VAL A 262 -12.66 2.66 -8.66
C VAL A 262 -11.74 2.11 -9.74
N GLU A 263 -12.33 1.78 -10.89
CA GLU A 263 -11.62 1.54 -12.13
C GLU A 263 -11.87 2.73 -13.05
N VAL A 264 -10.80 3.39 -13.49
CA VAL A 264 -10.86 4.56 -14.36
C VAL A 264 -10.21 4.25 -15.71
N ASN A 265 -10.86 4.68 -16.79
CA ASN A 265 -10.26 4.65 -18.11
C ASN A 265 -9.36 5.89 -18.29
N PRO A 266 -8.03 5.76 -18.39
CA PRO A 266 -7.15 6.92 -18.49
C PRO A 266 -7.30 7.69 -19.82
N ALA A 267 -7.87 7.09 -20.87
CA ALA A 267 -8.11 7.77 -22.14
C ALA A 267 -9.31 8.73 -22.09
N THR A 268 -10.34 8.42 -21.29
CA THR A 268 -11.56 9.25 -21.15
C THR A 268 -11.66 9.94 -19.79
N SER A 269 -10.86 9.52 -18.81
CA SER A 269 -10.94 9.91 -17.40
C SER A 269 -12.29 9.57 -16.74
N GLU A 270 -13.02 8.61 -17.28
CA GLU A 270 -14.30 8.15 -16.74
C GLU A 270 -14.11 6.97 -15.78
N ILE A 271 -14.83 6.99 -14.66
CA ILE A 271 -14.95 5.84 -13.76
C ILE A 271 -15.88 4.82 -14.42
N VAL A 272 -15.34 3.67 -14.81
CA VAL A 272 -16.06 2.60 -15.53
C VAL A 272 -16.55 1.48 -14.61
N TRP A 273 -16.01 1.40 -13.40
CA TRP A 273 -16.48 0.49 -12.36
C TRP A 273 -16.22 1.07 -10.96
N GLU A 274 -17.12 0.82 -10.02
CA GLU A 274 -17.00 1.24 -8.62
C GLU A 274 -17.51 0.13 -7.68
N TYR A 275 -16.75 -0.12 -6.61
CA TYR A 275 -17.24 -0.78 -5.40
C TYR A 275 -17.31 0.20 -4.24
N ARG A 276 -18.42 0.19 -3.52
CA ARG A 276 -18.70 1.03 -2.35
C ARG A 276 -19.54 0.24 -1.35
N GLY A 277 -19.33 0.50 -0.06
CA GLY A 277 -20.17 -0.06 1.01
C GLY A 277 -21.64 0.31 0.84
N GLN A 278 -22.53 -0.55 1.35
CA GLN A 278 -23.97 -0.30 1.38
C GLN A 278 -24.48 -0.49 2.82
N PRO A 279 -24.81 0.59 3.56
CA PRO A 279 -24.62 2.01 3.20
C PRO A 279 -23.13 2.37 3.11
N ALA A 280 -22.81 3.46 2.41
CA ALA A 280 -21.42 3.89 2.14
C ALA A 280 -20.46 3.84 3.34
N ILE A 281 -20.92 4.30 4.49
CA ILE A 281 -20.17 4.38 5.74
C ILE A 281 -19.79 3.01 6.34
N SER A 282 -20.25 1.89 5.76
CA SER A 282 -19.85 0.54 6.15
C SER A 282 -18.50 0.12 5.59
N PHE A 283 -17.91 0.90 4.69
CA PHE A 283 -16.59 0.67 4.10
C PHE A 283 -15.76 1.96 4.18
N TYR A 284 -14.75 1.99 5.05
CA TYR A 284 -13.91 3.15 5.23
C TYR A 284 -12.54 2.81 5.83
N SER A 285 -11.49 3.19 5.11
CA SER A 285 -10.10 3.17 5.57
C SER A 285 -9.45 4.51 5.21
N GLN A 286 -9.08 5.29 6.23
CA GLN A 286 -8.57 6.66 6.05
C GLN A 286 -7.16 6.74 5.40
N ALA A 287 -6.40 5.64 5.45
CA ALA A 287 -5.05 5.54 4.93
C ALA A 287 -4.73 4.09 4.60
N THR A 288 -3.57 3.82 3.99
CA THR A 288 -3.16 2.47 3.54
C THR A 288 -4.20 1.89 2.58
N SER A 289 -4.33 0.56 2.52
CA SER A 289 -5.25 -0.18 1.64
C SER A 289 -4.70 -0.46 0.24
N SER A 290 -5.29 -1.47 -0.39
CA SER A 290 -5.03 -1.86 -1.77
C SER A 290 -6.30 -2.41 -2.43
N ALA A 291 -6.31 -2.37 -3.76
CA ALA A 291 -7.23 -3.13 -4.60
C ALA A 291 -6.44 -3.84 -5.70
N GLU A 292 -6.75 -5.10 -5.96
CA GLU A 292 -6.12 -5.91 -7.01
C GLU A 292 -7.16 -6.71 -7.77
N ARG A 293 -7.15 -6.59 -9.10
CA ARG A 293 -7.97 -7.42 -9.98
C ARG A 293 -7.37 -8.83 -10.05
N LEU A 294 -8.17 -9.82 -9.70
CA LEU A 294 -7.80 -11.23 -9.72
C LEU A 294 -8.06 -11.86 -11.10
N PRO A 295 -7.39 -12.98 -11.46
CA PRO A 295 -7.53 -13.61 -12.78
C PRO A 295 -8.95 -14.07 -13.14
N ASN A 296 -9.81 -14.35 -12.16
CA ASN A 296 -11.22 -14.69 -12.41
C ASN A 296 -12.13 -13.45 -12.63
N GLY A 297 -11.56 -12.24 -12.62
CA GLY A 297 -12.29 -10.98 -12.76
C GLY A 297 -12.80 -10.39 -11.45
N ASN A 298 -12.66 -11.09 -10.31
CA ASN A 298 -12.97 -10.53 -9.00
C ASN A 298 -11.92 -9.50 -8.56
N THR A 299 -12.22 -8.74 -7.52
CA THR A 299 -11.27 -7.78 -6.93
C THR A 299 -10.99 -8.15 -5.48
N LEU A 300 -9.72 -8.37 -5.14
CA LEU A 300 -9.26 -8.42 -3.75
C LEU A 300 -9.09 -6.99 -3.24
N ILE A 301 -9.63 -6.72 -2.07
CA ILE A 301 -9.61 -5.41 -1.43
C ILE A 301 -9.03 -5.57 -0.03
N CYS A 302 -7.96 -4.84 0.26
CA CYS A 302 -7.43 -4.66 1.61
C CYS A 302 -8.01 -3.35 2.17
N GLU A 303 -8.92 -3.42 3.13
CA GLU A 303 -9.34 -2.29 3.95
C GLU A 303 -8.36 -2.14 5.12
N GLY A 304 -7.29 -1.38 4.89
CA GLY A 304 -6.08 -1.42 5.71
C GLY A 304 -6.28 -0.98 7.16
N THR A 305 -6.97 0.13 7.42
CA THR A 305 -7.15 0.67 8.77
C THR A 305 -7.80 -0.34 9.74
N PRO A 306 -8.92 -1.00 9.38
CA PRO A 306 -9.53 -2.04 10.22
C PRO A 306 -8.95 -3.45 10.06
N GLY A 307 -7.93 -3.63 9.23
CA GLY A 307 -7.28 -4.92 9.03
C GLY A 307 -8.17 -5.96 8.32
N ARG A 308 -9.15 -5.52 7.53
CA ARG A 308 -10.07 -6.40 6.80
C ARG A 308 -9.54 -6.62 5.38
N ILE A 309 -9.58 -7.85 4.90
CA ILE A 309 -9.32 -8.21 3.51
C ILE A 309 -10.56 -8.93 3.00
N PHE A 310 -11.05 -8.55 1.83
CA PHE A 310 -12.22 -9.19 1.26
C PHE A 310 -12.14 -9.24 -0.26
N GLU A 311 -12.87 -10.18 -0.85
CA GLU A 311 -12.95 -10.38 -2.29
C GLU A 311 -14.37 -10.06 -2.75
N VAL A 312 -14.47 -9.27 -3.82
CA VAL A 312 -15.76 -8.93 -4.45
C VAL A 312 -15.83 -9.41 -5.88
N THR A 313 -17.00 -9.89 -6.31
CA THR A 313 -17.27 -10.19 -7.71
C THR A 313 -17.33 -8.93 -8.55
N ALA A 314 -17.29 -9.07 -9.89
CA ALA A 314 -17.54 -7.95 -10.80
C ALA A 314 -18.92 -7.29 -10.55
N ASN A 315 -19.89 -8.06 -10.04
CA ASN A 315 -21.22 -7.60 -9.64
C ASN A 315 -21.27 -7.04 -8.21
N ARG A 316 -20.12 -6.86 -7.55
CA ARG A 316 -19.95 -6.18 -6.24
C ARG A 316 -20.45 -7.01 -5.04
N GLU A 317 -20.55 -8.31 -5.20
CA GLU A 317 -20.92 -9.23 -4.11
C GLU A 317 -19.67 -9.66 -3.35
N VAL A 318 -19.68 -9.55 -2.03
CA VAL A 318 -18.59 -10.08 -1.18
C VAL A 318 -18.68 -11.60 -1.18
N VAL A 319 -17.61 -12.27 -1.59
CA VAL A 319 -17.54 -13.74 -1.69
C VAL A 319 -16.50 -14.37 -0.79
N TRP A 320 -15.55 -13.57 -0.30
CA TRP A 320 -14.59 -13.97 0.73
C TRP A 320 -14.30 -12.78 1.63
N GLU A 321 -14.15 -13.03 2.94
CA GLU A 321 -13.83 -11.99 3.91
C GLU A 321 -12.99 -12.57 5.05
N TYR A 322 -11.93 -11.86 5.39
CA TYR A 322 -11.00 -12.18 6.46
C TYR A 322 -10.65 -10.92 7.24
N ILE A 323 -10.50 -11.04 8.56
CA ILE A 323 -10.06 -9.95 9.42
C ILE A 323 -8.78 -10.37 10.12
N ASN A 324 -7.75 -9.55 10.00
CA ASN A 324 -6.44 -9.78 10.60
C ASN A 324 -6.57 -10.01 12.13
N PRO A 325 -6.14 -11.16 12.65
CA PRO A 325 -6.20 -11.47 14.07
C PRO A 325 -4.98 -10.93 14.85
N PHE A 326 -3.95 -10.42 14.16
CA PHE A 326 -2.72 -9.97 14.80
C PHE A 326 -2.79 -8.48 15.13
N PHE A 327 -2.85 -8.15 16.42
CA PHE A 327 -2.83 -6.78 16.90
C PHE A 327 -1.42 -6.36 17.29
N THR A 328 -1.01 -5.19 16.83
CA THR A 328 0.26 -4.54 17.16
C THR A 328 -0.02 -3.23 17.87
N GLN A 329 0.87 -2.81 18.76
CA GLN A 329 0.74 -1.52 19.42
C GLN A 329 0.94 -0.39 18.41
N GLY A 330 -0.01 0.54 18.34
CA GLY A 330 0.08 1.72 17.50
C GLY A 330 1.08 2.76 18.02
N GLN A 331 1.22 3.85 17.27
CA GLN A 331 2.04 4.99 17.70
C GLN A 331 1.47 5.62 18.98
N PRO A 332 2.32 6.16 19.87
CA PRO A 332 1.87 6.94 21.00
C PRO A 332 0.91 8.05 20.56
N GLN A 333 -0.11 8.28 21.35
CA GLN A 333 -1.06 9.37 21.11
C GLN A 333 -0.36 10.72 21.31
N ALA A 334 -0.90 11.79 20.72
CA ALA A 334 -0.41 13.15 20.93
C ALA A 334 -0.39 13.56 22.42
N SER A 335 -1.22 12.92 23.25
CA SER A 335 -1.24 13.08 24.71
C SER A 335 -0.07 12.41 25.45
N GLY A 336 0.79 11.68 24.74
CA GLY A 336 1.86 10.84 25.33
C GLY A 336 1.38 9.48 25.84
N ALA A 337 0.07 9.18 25.73
CA ALA A 337 -0.45 7.86 26.08
C ALA A 337 0.05 6.78 25.11
N PRO A 338 0.20 5.51 25.56
CA PRO A 338 0.53 4.42 24.65
C PRO A 338 -0.47 4.32 23.50
N GLY A 339 0.03 3.94 22.32
CA GLY A 339 -0.83 3.71 21.16
C GLY A 339 -1.83 2.59 21.41
N GLU A 340 -2.98 2.69 20.76
CA GLU A 340 -4.00 1.66 20.78
C GLU A 340 -3.49 0.39 20.07
N TYR A 341 -3.96 -0.78 20.52
CA TYR A 341 -3.70 -2.02 19.79
C TYR A 341 -4.56 -2.06 18.53
N ILE A 342 -3.91 -2.12 17.37
CA ILE A 342 -4.55 -2.12 16.06
C ILE A 342 -4.09 -3.33 15.24
N ASN A 343 -4.97 -3.88 14.43
CA ASN A 343 -4.69 -4.97 13.50
C ASN A 343 -4.55 -4.49 12.05
N SER A 344 -4.24 -3.21 11.87
CA SER A 344 -4.21 -2.57 10.55
C SER A 344 -3.21 -3.25 9.61
N LEU A 345 -3.53 -3.28 8.32
CA LEU A 345 -2.73 -3.85 7.25
C LEU A 345 -2.29 -2.77 6.27
N PHE A 346 -1.07 -2.89 5.73
CA PHE A 346 -0.59 -1.92 4.74
C PHE A 346 -1.23 -2.19 3.38
N ARG A 347 -1.02 -3.40 2.86
CA ARG A 347 -1.63 -3.98 1.66
C ARG A 347 -1.73 -5.49 1.82
N SER A 348 -2.50 -6.13 0.95
CA SER A 348 -2.51 -7.59 0.80
C SER A 348 -2.50 -8.00 -0.67
N HIS A 349 -2.02 -9.22 -0.91
CA HIS A 349 -1.85 -9.80 -2.25
C HIS A 349 -2.39 -11.23 -2.26
N ARG A 350 -3.13 -11.63 -3.31
CA ARG A 350 -3.62 -13.01 -3.49
C ARG A 350 -2.89 -13.66 -4.66
N TYR A 351 -2.17 -14.73 -4.38
CA TYR A 351 -1.43 -15.52 -5.36
C TYR A 351 -2.16 -16.82 -5.66
N GLY A 352 -2.32 -17.15 -6.93
CA GLY A 352 -2.93 -18.42 -7.36
C GLY A 352 -2.15 -19.65 -6.87
N PRO A 353 -2.79 -20.82 -6.76
CA PRO A 353 -2.12 -22.05 -6.32
C PRO A 353 -1.00 -22.51 -7.27
N ASP A 354 -1.02 -22.05 -8.52
CA ASP A 354 -0.04 -22.29 -9.57
C ASP A 354 1.05 -21.22 -9.66
N PHE A 355 1.04 -20.21 -8.77
CA PHE A 355 2.08 -19.19 -8.73
C PHE A 355 3.46 -19.83 -8.54
N SER A 356 4.42 -19.46 -9.39
CA SER A 356 5.71 -20.16 -9.50
C SER A 356 6.53 -20.16 -8.21
N ALA A 357 6.32 -19.15 -7.35
CA ALA A 357 6.95 -19.05 -6.04
C ALA A 357 6.65 -20.23 -5.11
N PHE A 358 5.51 -20.91 -5.31
CA PHE A 358 5.07 -22.03 -4.48
C PHE A 358 5.61 -23.39 -4.92
N LYS A 359 6.25 -23.47 -6.10
CA LYS A 359 6.74 -24.74 -6.62
C LYS A 359 7.80 -25.35 -5.69
N GLY A 360 7.50 -26.55 -5.17
CA GLY A 360 8.41 -27.26 -4.26
C GLY A 360 8.46 -26.70 -2.84
N ARG A 361 7.57 -25.74 -2.50
CA ARG A 361 7.43 -25.22 -1.15
C ARG A 361 6.41 -26.04 -0.38
N ASP A 362 6.65 -26.16 0.92
CA ASP A 362 5.72 -26.76 1.85
C ASP A 362 4.79 -25.67 2.39
N LEU A 363 3.50 -25.84 2.10
CA LEU A 363 2.42 -24.93 2.47
C LEU A 363 1.42 -25.60 3.42
N ASP A 364 1.79 -26.72 4.06
CA ASP A 364 0.91 -27.43 4.98
C ASP A 364 0.61 -26.59 6.23
N PRO A 365 -0.65 -26.16 6.44
CA PRO A 365 -1.03 -25.38 7.61
C PRO A 365 -0.85 -26.14 8.94
N ALA A 366 -0.64 -27.46 8.94
CA ALA A 366 -0.33 -28.23 10.14
C ALA A 366 0.98 -27.76 10.82
N ARG A 367 1.94 -27.19 10.07
CA ARG A 367 3.17 -26.61 10.64
C ARG A 367 2.90 -25.44 11.57
N TYR A 368 1.79 -24.74 11.36
CA TYR A 368 1.34 -23.62 12.17
C TYR A 368 0.12 -23.97 13.04
N ALA A 369 -0.08 -25.27 13.37
CA ALA A 369 -1.26 -25.76 14.08
C ALA A 369 -1.60 -24.98 15.37
N ASN A 370 -0.59 -24.52 16.12
CA ASN A 370 -0.80 -23.73 17.33
C ASN A 370 -1.41 -22.36 17.02
N LEU A 371 -0.86 -21.63 16.03
CA LEU A 371 -1.41 -20.35 15.58
C LEU A 371 -2.79 -20.54 14.95
N ASN A 372 -2.95 -21.56 14.11
CA ASN A 372 -4.21 -21.87 13.45
C ASN A 372 -5.32 -22.23 14.44
N ARG A 373 -5.01 -22.91 15.55
CA ARG A 373 -5.98 -23.19 16.62
C ARG A 373 -6.52 -21.93 17.31
N LEU A 374 -5.69 -20.89 17.40
CA LEU A 374 -6.02 -19.62 18.04
C LEU A 374 -6.75 -18.68 17.08
N TYR A 375 -6.30 -18.61 15.82
CA TYR A 375 -6.61 -17.49 14.93
C TYR A 375 -7.37 -17.86 13.64
N ALA A 376 -7.39 -19.13 13.25
CA ALA A 376 -8.06 -19.57 12.02
C ALA A 376 -9.48 -20.12 12.27
N ARG A 377 -10.05 -19.96 13.47
CA ARG A 377 -11.34 -20.56 13.81
C ARG A 377 -12.48 -19.93 13.01
N ALA A 378 -12.96 -20.65 12.00
CA ALA A 378 -14.37 -20.64 11.63
C ALA A 378 -15.16 -21.15 12.85
N ARG A 379 -16.11 -20.35 13.35
CA ARG A 379 -17.13 -20.84 14.28
C ARG A 379 -18.28 -21.45 13.51
#